data_AF-A0A383BPK8-F1
#
_entry.id   AF-A0A383BPK8-F1
#
_cell.length_a   1.000
_cell.length_b   1.000
_cell.length_c   1.000
_cell.angle_alpha   90.00
_cell.angle_beta   90.00
_cell.angle_gamma   90.00
#
_symmetry.space_group_name_H-M   'P 1'
#
loop_
_entity.id
_entity.type
_entity.pdbx_description
1 polymer ?
#
loop_
_entity_poly.entity_id
_entity_poly.type
_entity_poly.pdbx_seq_one_letter_code
_entity_poly.pdbx_strand_id
1 'polypeptide(L)'
;FGREKGISRFVALVHTEGCGVAGAEAEALYARSMLSYLTHPLVRCAVLLEHGCEKTHNDYMRNQLAERGLQADDFGWASVQLDGGIGKAGEKVIDWFEHRLAAIEPALPESAGLQALRVGLLASGPLSKDAAVALARLTRWLVGAGATVVVPEGGALLGSATYKDAVFAGQTPAATLAHGQAVSAPGCYVLETPTEHWTEIVTGLGATGVEMILAHTGDHPVQGHPLVPVLQVSAESAVQARYGE
;
A
#
# COMPACT_ATOMS: atom_id res chain seq x y z
N PHE A 1 -3.19 24.05 -0.33
CA PHE A 1 -1.77 24.30 -0.02
C PHE A 1 -0.95 23.06 -0.37
N GLY A 2 0.32 23.18 -0.75
CA GLY A 2 1.23 22.06 -0.96
C GLY A 2 1.46 21.58 -2.40
N ARG A 3 0.66 22.00 -3.40
CA ARG A 3 0.90 21.60 -4.81
C ARG A 3 2.22 22.14 -5.34
N GLU A 4 2.55 23.37 -4.96
CA GLU A 4 3.83 24.04 -5.17
C GLU A 4 5.01 23.31 -4.50
N LYS A 5 4.73 22.42 -3.54
CA LYS A 5 5.71 21.55 -2.87
C LYS A 5 5.76 20.13 -3.46
N GLY A 6 5.02 19.86 -4.55
CA GLY A 6 4.93 18.54 -5.17
C GLY A 6 3.88 17.61 -4.56
N ILE A 7 3.01 18.11 -3.66
CA ILE A 7 1.92 17.32 -3.07
C ILE A 7 0.76 17.25 -4.06
N SER A 8 0.41 16.04 -4.49
CA SER A 8 -0.71 15.82 -5.41
C SER A 8 -2.07 15.86 -4.71
N ARG A 9 -2.16 15.31 -3.48
CA ARG A 9 -3.40 15.18 -2.69
C ARG A 9 -3.11 14.86 -1.22
N PHE A 10 -4.13 15.00 -0.39
CA PHE A 10 -4.21 14.48 0.97
C PHE A 10 -5.19 13.32 0.99
N VAL A 11 -4.86 12.24 1.70
CA VAL A 11 -5.70 11.04 1.80
C VAL A 11 -5.85 10.64 3.26
N ALA A 12 -7.04 10.17 3.63
CA ALA A 12 -7.27 9.55 4.94
C ALA A 12 -7.24 8.03 4.78
N LEU A 13 -6.36 7.37 5.52
CA LEU A 13 -6.32 5.91 5.63
C LEU A 13 -7.09 5.52 6.90
N VAL A 14 -8.39 5.30 6.74
CA VAL A 14 -9.26 4.89 7.85
C VAL A 14 -9.11 3.40 8.10
N HIS A 15 -9.18 3.02 9.37
CA HIS A 15 -9.05 1.64 9.82
C HIS A 15 -10.09 1.39 10.93
N THR A 16 -10.47 0.13 11.12
CA THR A 16 -11.47 -0.26 12.14
C THR A 16 -10.81 -0.75 13.45
N GLU A 17 -9.49 -0.89 13.41
CA GLU A 17 -8.56 -1.40 14.42
C GLU A 17 -8.32 -0.42 15.59
N GLY A 18 -9.38 0.24 16.08
CA GLY A 18 -9.35 1.10 17.27
C GLY A 18 -9.41 0.30 18.58
N CYS A 19 -10.31 0.69 19.51
CA CYS A 19 -10.52 0.03 20.81
C CYS A 19 -10.78 -1.49 20.77
N GLY A 20 -11.12 -2.04 19.60
CA GLY A 20 -11.56 -3.42 19.41
C GLY A 20 -10.48 -4.43 18.98
N VAL A 21 -9.22 -4.02 18.78
CA VAL A 21 -8.15 -4.96 18.41
C VAL A 21 -7.82 -5.87 19.60
N ALA A 22 -8.35 -7.08 19.56
CA ALA A 22 -8.08 -8.12 20.55
C ALA A 22 -7.04 -9.10 20.00
N GLY A 23 -5.94 -9.27 20.74
CA GLY A 23 -4.87 -10.22 20.42
C GLY A 23 -3.57 -9.55 19.96
N ALA A 24 -2.45 -10.06 20.45
CA ALA A 24 -1.12 -9.52 20.17
C ALA A 24 -0.75 -9.57 18.68
N GLU A 25 -1.24 -10.58 17.95
CA GLU A 25 -0.99 -10.74 16.52
C GLU A 25 -1.69 -9.66 15.69
N ALA A 26 -2.95 -9.37 15.99
CA ALA A 26 -3.70 -8.32 15.30
C ALA A 26 -3.13 -6.92 15.59
N GLU A 27 -2.67 -6.68 16.82
CA GLU A 27 -1.99 -5.44 17.21
C GLU A 27 -0.65 -5.27 16.48
N ALA A 28 0.16 -6.33 16.40
CA ALA A 28 1.43 -6.32 15.66
C ALA A 28 1.23 -6.14 14.15
N LEU A 29 0.20 -6.76 13.58
CA LEU A 29 -0.19 -6.58 12.18
C LEU A 29 -0.60 -5.13 11.91
N TYR A 30 -1.49 -4.58 12.75
CA TYR A 30 -1.94 -3.20 12.67
C TYR A 30 -0.77 -2.22 12.75
N ALA A 31 0.07 -2.33 13.78
CA ALA A 31 1.24 -1.48 13.98
C ALA A 31 2.15 -1.53 12.75
N ARG A 32 2.45 -2.74 12.26
CA ARG A 32 3.29 -2.94 11.08
C ARG A 32 2.71 -2.27 9.84
N SER A 33 1.44 -2.49 9.51
CA SER A 33 0.78 -1.87 8.37
C SER A 33 0.80 -0.34 8.45
N MET A 34 0.41 0.22 9.61
CA MET A 34 0.38 1.68 9.81
C MET A 34 1.76 2.31 9.64
N LEU A 35 2.80 1.72 10.24
CA LEU A 35 4.18 2.22 10.15
C LEU A 35 4.74 2.12 8.72
N SER A 36 4.39 1.07 7.98
CA SER A 36 4.77 0.95 6.58
C SER A 36 4.08 2.01 5.71
N TYR A 37 2.83 2.36 6.01
CA TYR A 37 2.14 3.48 5.34
C TYR A 37 2.73 4.84 5.72
N LEU A 38 3.10 5.06 6.98
CA LEU A 38 3.75 6.30 7.42
C LEU A 38 5.07 6.55 6.67
N THR A 39 5.80 5.49 6.35
CA THR A 39 7.09 5.52 5.66
C THR A 39 7.00 5.19 4.16
N HIS A 40 5.79 5.17 3.61
CA HIS A 40 5.56 4.82 2.21
C HIS A 40 6.21 5.83 1.25
N PRO A 41 6.81 5.41 0.12
CA PRO A 41 7.47 6.33 -0.83
C PRO A 41 6.57 7.45 -1.36
N LEU A 42 5.27 7.17 -1.54
CA LEU A 42 4.26 8.16 -1.94
C LEU A 42 3.81 9.13 -0.81
N VAL A 43 4.30 8.97 0.42
CA VAL A 43 3.91 9.78 1.58
C VAL A 43 5.04 10.75 1.90
N ARG A 44 4.77 12.04 1.70
CA ARG A 44 5.71 13.12 2.04
C ARG A 44 5.57 13.61 3.48
N CYS A 45 4.34 13.64 3.99
CA CYS A 45 3.99 14.08 5.32
C CYS A 45 2.79 13.24 5.79
N ALA A 46 2.78 12.84 7.06
CA ALA A 46 1.68 12.08 7.63
C ALA A 46 1.38 12.52 9.05
N VAL A 47 0.11 12.39 9.42
CA VAL A 47 -0.42 12.69 10.75
C VAL A 47 -1.15 11.46 11.25
N LEU A 48 -0.87 11.05 12.49
CA LEU A 48 -1.68 10.09 13.20
C LEU A 48 -2.76 10.85 13.98
N LEU A 49 -4.00 10.48 13.72
CA LEU A 49 -5.18 11.02 14.38
C LEU A 49 -5.90 9.89 15.10
N GLU A 50 -6.01 10.01 16.42
CA GLU A 50 -6.77 9.08 17.26
C GLU A 50 -8.02 9.77 17.83
N HIS A 51 -8.98 8.99 18.31
CA HIS A 51 -10.06 9.53 19.13
C HIS A 51 -9.56 9.83 20.56
N GLY A 52 -8.76 8.94 21.16
CA GLY A 52 -8.22 9.00 22.53
C GLY A 52 -8.78 7.93 23.49
N CYS A 53 -9.64 7.02 23.01
CA CYS A 53 -10.18 5.88 23.78
C CYS A 53 -9.62 4.53 23.31
N GLU A 54 -8.83 4.53 22.25
CA GLU A 54 -8.29 3.38 21.57
C GLU A 54 -7.36 2.59 22.48
N LYS A 55 -7.29 1.28 22.28
CA LYS A 55 -6.31 0.50 23.03
C LYS A 55 -4.88 0.85 22.60
N THR A 56 -4.74 1.24 21.34
CA THR A 56 -3.48 1.54 20.67
C THR A 56 -3.34 3.05 20.49
N HIS A 57 -2.94 3.75 21.55
CA HIS A 57 -2.78 5.21 21.52
C HIS A 57 -1.57 5.66 20.69
N ASN A 58 -1.51 6.95 20.38
CA ASN A 58 -0.37 7.64 19.79
C ASN A 58 0.95 7.30 20.50
N ASP A 59 0.94 7.12 21.83
CA ASP A 59 2.12 6.70 22.60
C ASP A 59 2.63 5.31 22.20
N TYR A 60 1.74 4.35 21.92
CA TYR A 60 2.13 3.06 21.42
C TYR A 60 2.80 3.18 20.04
N MET A 61 2.21 3.96 19.14
CA MET A 61 2.76 4.16 17.80
C MET A 61 4.12 4.90 17.85
N ARG A 62 4.30 5.84 18.80
CA ARG A 62 5.60 6.48 19.08
C ARG A 62 6.65 5.46 19.52
N ASN A 63 6.30 4.55 20.41
CA ASN A 63 7.21 3.49 20.85
C ASN A 63 7.57 2.56 19.68
N GLN A 64 6.60 2.17 18.86
CA GLN A 64 6.83 1.33 17.68
C GLN A 64 7.70 2.02 16.61
N LEU A 65 7.57 3.34 16.43
CA LEU A 65 8.48 4.12 15.59
C LEU A 65 9.91 4.08 16.13
N ALA A 66 10.07 4.31 17.43
CA ALA A 66 11.37 4.33 18.09
C ALA A 66 12.09 2.97 18.00
N GLU A 67 11.36 1.86 18.14
CA GLU A 67 11.88 0.49 17.95
C GLU A 67 12.42 0.25 16.54
N ARG A 68 11.93 1.01 15.54
CA ARG A 68 12.39 0.96 14.14
C ARG A 68 13.42 2.05 13.80
N GLY A 69 13.87 2.82 14.80
CA GLY A 69 14.80 3.93 14.61
C GLY A 69 14.20 5.16 13.91
N LEU A 70 12.87 5.25 13.84
CA LEU A 70 12.15 6.37 13.21
C LEU A 70 11.86 7.46 14.25
N GLN A 71 12.01 8.71 13.85
CA GLN A 71 11.78 9.86 14.73
C GLN A 71 10.31 10.25 14.71
N ALA A 72 9.68 10.28 15.88
CA ALA A 72 8.26 10.62 15.99
C ALA A 72 7.97 12.06 15.51
N ASP A 73 8.94 12.97 15.62
CA ASP A 73 8.81 14.38 15.24
C ASP A 73 8.76 14.60 13.72
N ASP A 74 9.01 13.55 12.92
CA ASP A 74 8.78 13.58 11.47
C ASP A 74 7.29 13.52 11.09
N PHE A 75 6.44 13.18 12.05
CA PHE A 75 5.00 12.98 11.88
C PHE A 75 4.19 13.95 12.76
N GLY A 76 2.95 14.22 12.35
CA GLY A 76 1.99 14.95 13.17
C GLY A 76 1.19 14.01 14.06
N TRP A 77 0.71 14.54 15.16
CA TRP A 77 0.00 13.76 16.19
C TRP A 77 -1.17 14.57 16.71
N ALA A 78 -2.37 14.03 16.57
CA ALA A 78 -3.60 14.66 17.03
C ALA A 78 -4.50 13.63 17.73
N SER A 79 -5.29 14.11 18.69
CA SER A 79 -6.18 13.31 19.51
C SER A 79 -7.45 14.09 19.76
N VAL A 80 -8.60 13.57 19.31
CA VAL A 80 -9.89 14.27 19.44
C VAL A 80 -10.22 14.57 20.90
N GLN A 81 -9.96 13.66 21.83
CA GLN A 81 -10.26 13.85 23.24
C GLN A 81 -9.24 14.73 23.95
N LEU A 82 -7.94 14.53 23.71
CA LEU A 82 -6.90 15.29 24.41
C LEU A 82 -6.77 16.72 23.87
N ASP A 83 -7.08 16.94 22.59
CA ASP A 83 -6.97 18.27 21.97
C ASP A 83 -8.26 19.10 22.12
N GLY A 84 -9.28 18.60 22.82
CA GLY A 84 -10.49 19.37 23.17
C GLY A 84 -11.58 19.37 22.10
N GLY A 85 -11.74 18.24 21.41
CA GLY A 85 -12.81 17.97 20.45
C GLY A 85 -12.38 18.04 18.99
N ILE A 86 -13.28 17.60 18.10
CA ILE A 86 -13.02 17.46 16.65
C ILE A 86 -12.54 18.76 16.02
N GLY A 87 -13.11 19.91 16.43
CA GLY A 87 -12.74 21.23 15.89
C GLY A 87 -11.28 21.57 16.15
N LYS A 88 -10.85 21.52 17.41
CA LYS A 88 -9.47 21.84 17.82
C LYS A 88 -8.45 20.82 17.30
N ALA A 89 -8.80 19.54 17.29
CA ALA A 89 -7.97 18.52 16.66
C ALA A 89 -7.79 18.81 15.16
N GLY A 90 -8.86 19.20 14.46
CA GLY A 90 -8.80 19.60 13.05
C GLY A 90 -7.89 20.81 12.80
N GLU A 91 -8.03 21.87 13.60
CA GLU A 91 -7.15 23.06 13.55
C GLU A 91 -5.68 22.66 13.74
N LYS A 92 -5.38 21.85 14.76
CA LYS A 92 -4.03 21.34 15.02
C LYS A 92 -3.44 20.55 13.84
N VAL A 93 -4.24 19.73 13.16
CA VAL A 93 -3.81 18.98 11.97
C VAL A 93 -3.49 19.93 10.81
N ILE A 94 -4.34 20.93 10.58
CA ILE A 94 -4.13 21.95 9.54
C ILE A 94 -2.84 22.72 9.82
N ASP A 95 -2.67 23.25 11.04
CA ASP A 95 -1.49 24.00 11.46
C ASP A 95 -0.21 23.18 11.27
N TRP A 96 -0.24 21.89 11.63
CA TRP A 96 0.91 21.01 11.45
C TRP A 96 1.29 20.85 9.97
N PHE A 97 0.32 20.61 9.09
CA PHE A 97 0.60 20.51 7.66
C PHE A 97 1.09 21.82 7.07
N GLU A 98 0.52 22.97 7.44
CA GLU A 98 0.99 24.27 6.97
C GLU A 98 2.45 24.53 7.37
N HIS A 99 2.79 24.26 8.63
CA HIS A 99 4.15 24.40 9.14
C HIS A 99 5.12 23.44 8.44
N ARG A 100 4.77 22.15 8.35
CA ARG A 100 5.63 21.14 7.71
C ARG A 100 5.83 21.45 6.23
N LEU A 101 4.78 21.86 5.52
CA LEU A 101 4.86 22.16 4.09
C LEU A 101 5.64 23.44 3.80
N ALA A 102 5.60 24.44 4.69
CA ALA A 102 6.45 25.62 4.59
C ALA A 102 7.94 25.25 4.67
N ALA A 103 8.29 24.27 5.51
CA ALA A 103 9.66 23.84 5.77
C ALA A 103 10.25 22.86 4.74
N ILE A 104 9.43 22.17 3.93
CA ILE A 104 9.95 21.24 2.92
C ILE A 104 10.28 21.94 1.61
N GLU A 105 11.34 21.48 0.95
CA GLU A 105 11.62 21.84 -0.45
C GLU A 105 10.65 21.14 -1.41
N PRO A 106 10.28 21.79 -2.54
CA PRO A 106 9.49 21.17 -3.58
C PRO A 106 10.15 19.92 -4.16
N ALA A 107 9.38 18.83 -4.28
CA ALA A 107 9.81 17.67 -5.05
C ALA A 107 9.66 17.96 -6.55
N LEU A 108 10.77 17.86 -7.30
CA LEU A 108 10.77 18.02 -8.75
C LEU A 108 10.79 16.64 -9.42
N PRO A 109 9.97 16.40 -10.47
CA PRO A 109 10.06 15.18 -11.25
C PRO A 109 11.45 15.01 -11.86
N GLU A 110 12.01 13.82 -11.73
CA GLU A 110 13.26 13.44 -12.38
C GLU A 110 13.05 12.23 -13.31
N SER A 111 13.94 12.10 -14.29
CA SER A 111 13.94 10.93 -15.15
C SER A 111 14.57 9.75 -14.39
N ALA A 112 13.80 8.68 -14.23
CA ALA A 112 14.25 7.44 -13.61
C ALA A 112 14.06 6.27 -14.58
N GLY A 113 14.91 5.24 -14.45
CA GLY A 113 14.75 3.99 -15.20
C GLY A 113 13.76 3.03 -14.54
N LEU A 114 13.47 1.91 -15.20
CA LEU A 114 12.53 0.90 -14.71
C LEU A 114 12.91 0.32 -13.34
N GLN A 115 14.19 0.33 -12.97
CA GLN A 115 14.68 -0.13 -11.67
C GLN A 115 14.10 0.65 -10.49
N ALA A 116 13.63 1.89 -10.72
CA ALA A 116 13.01 2.70 -9.67
C ALA A 116 11.57 2.28 -9.38
N LEU A 117 10.94 1.46 -10.24
CA LEU A 117 9.54 1.09 -10.08
C LEU A 117 9.33 0.06 -8.97
N ARG A 118 8.27 0.27 -8.19
CA ARG A 118 7.75 -0.70 -7.22
C ARG A 118 6.28 -0.99 -7.56
N VAL A 119 6.01 -2.20 -8.04
CA VAL A 119 4.70 -2.55 -8.63
C VAL A 119 4.07 -3.73 -7.90
N GLY A 120 2.84 -3.55 -7.42
CA GLY A 120 1.98 -4.65 -7.00
C GLY A 120 1.25 -5.24 -8.21
N LEU A 121 1.24 -6.56 -8.36
CA LEU A 121 0.49 -7.25 -9.41
C LEU A 121 -0.55 -8.18 -8.77
N LEU A 122 -1.82 -8.03 -9.14
CA LEU A 122 -2.85 -9.01 -8.78
C LEU A 122 -3.91 -9.18 -9.87
N ALA A 123 -4.73 -10.22 -9.72
CA ALA A 123 -5.84 -10.50 -10.61
C ALA A 123 -7.09 -10.82 -9.78
N SER A 124 -8.24 -10.27 -10.19
CA SER A 124 -9.57 -10.58 -9.67
C SER A 124 -10.38 -11.32 -10.73
N GLY A 125 -11.16 -12.31 -10.30
CA GLY A 125 -12.00 -13.10 -11.20
C GLY A 125 -11.19 -14.04 -12.09
N PRO A 126 -11.80 -14.55 -13.18
CA PRO A 126 -11.13 -15.41 -14.14
C PRO A 126 -9.86 -14.75 -14.72
N LEU A 127 -8.79 -15.53 -14.82
CA LEU A 127 -7.54 -15.13 -15.46
C LEU A 127 -7.28 -16.04 -16.66
N SER A 128 -7.45 -15.50 -17.87
CA SER A 128 -7.14 -16.23 -19.10
C SER A 128 -5.65 -16.56 -19.21
N LYS A 129 -5.32 -17.58 -20.01
CA LYS A 129 -3.94 -17.99 -20.27
C LYS A 129 -3.12 -16.84 -20.88
N ASP A 130 -3.71 -16.09 -21.80
CA ASP A 130 -3.02 -14.98 -22.47
C ASP A 130 -2.74 -13.82 -21.51
N ALA A 131 -3.70 -13.49 -20.63
CA ALA A 131 -3.48 -12.51 -19.55
C ALA A 131 -2.38 -12.98 -18.59
N ALA A 132 -2.37 -14.27 -18.21
CA ALA A 132 -1.32 -14.84 -17.37
C ALA A 132 0.07 -14.77 -18.05
N VAL A 133 0.16 -15.06 -19.35
CA VAL A 133 1.41 -14.92 -20.13
C VAL A 133 1.88 -13.46 -20.14
N ALA A 134 0.96 -12.52 -20.38
CA ALA A 134 1.29 -11.10 -20.43
C ALA A 134 1.81 -10.58 -19.07
N LEU A 135 1.13 -10.91 -17.98
CA LEU A 135 1.53 -10.52 -16.62
C LEU A 135 2.83 -11.20 -16.19
N ALA A 136 3.07 -12.46 -16.59
CA ALA A 136 4.34 -13.14 -16.35
C ALA A 136 5.50 -12.48 -17.10
N ARG A 137 5.30 -12.10 -18.37
CA ARG A 137 6.29 -11.35 -19.15
C ARG A 137 6.60 -10.01 -18.51
N LEU A 138 5.59 -9.25 -18.11
CA LEU A 138 5.75 -7.98 -17.41
C LEU A 138 6.54 -8.15 -16.11
N THR A 139 6.19 -9.15 -15.29
CA THR A 139 6.90 -9.47 -14.04
C THR A 139 8.39 -9.69 -14.31
N ARG A 140 8.73 -10.54 -15.29
CA ARG A 140 10.12 -10.84 -15.65
C ARG A 140 10.88 -9.64 -16.20
N TRP A 141 10.22 -8.78 -16.99
CA TRP A 141 10.85 -7.56 -17.50
C TRP A 141 11.17 -6.57 -16.38
N LEU A 142 10.22 -6.33 -15.47
CA LEU A 142 10.42 -5.43 -14.33
C LEU A 142 11.52 -5.96 -13.41
N VAL A 143 11.42 -7.22 -12.97
CA VAL A 143 12.43 -7.84 -12.09
C VAL A 143 13.80 -7.90 -12.77
N GLY A 144 13.85 -8.25 -14.06
CA GLY A 144 15.08 -8.27 -14.85
C GLY A 144 15.72 -6.88 -15.05
N ALA A 145 14.92 -5.82 -15.00
CA ALA A 145 15.40 -4.44 -15.00
C ALA A 145 15.82 -3.93 -13.61
N GLY A 146 15.70 -4.75 -12.56
CA GLY A 146 16.02 -4.37 -11.18
C GLY A 146 14.90 -3.64 -10.44
N ALA A 147 13.66 -3.73 -10.91
CA ALA A 147 12.48 -3.17 -10.24
C ALA A 147 12.01 -4.08 -9.08
N THR A 148 11.07 -3.57 -8.28
CA THR A 148 10.35 -4.38 -7.30
C THR A 148 8.99 -4.82 -7.84
N VAL A 149 8.69 -6.11 -7.74
CA VAL A 149 7.36 -6.66 -8.03
C VAL A 149 6.86 -7.44 -6.83
N VAL A 150 5.63 -7.15 -6.39
CA VAL A 150 4.98 -7.86 -5.28
C VAL A 150 3.69 -8.52 -5.79
N VAL A 151 3.54 -9.82 -5.54
CA VAL A 151 2.32 -10.59 -5.85
C VAL A 151 1.71 -11.18 -4.58
N PRO A 152 0.37 -11.21 -4.43
CA PRO A 152 -0.27 -11.83 -3.28
C PRO A 152 -0.23 -13.36 -3.36
N GLU A 153 0.01 -14.02 -2.22
CA GLU A 153 0.11 -15.48 -2.09
C GLU A 153 -1.19 -16.19 -2.52
N GLY A 154 -2.34 -15.72 -2.01
CA GLY A 154 -3.67 -16.22 -2.36
C GLY A 154 -4.22 -15.72 -3.70
N GLY A 155 -3.42 -15.02 -4.51
CA GLY A 155 -3.90 -14.40 -5.75
C GLY A 155 -4.02 -15.36 -6.94
N ALA A 156 -4.92 -15.03 -7.88
CA ALA A 156 -5.13 -15.81 -9.11
C ALA A 156 -3.86 -15.95 -9.99
N LEU A 157 -2.86 -15.07 -9.82
CA LEU A 157 -1.56 -15.20 -10.48
C LEU A 157 -0.80 -16.45 -10.01
N LEU A 158 -0.73 -16.70 -8.69
CA LEU A 158 -0.07 -17.91 -8.17
C LEU A 158 -0.96 -19.16 -8.32
N GLY A 159 -2.27 -18.97 -8.51
CA GLY A 159 -3.18 -20.03 -8.98
C GLY A 159 -2.90 -20.48 -10.42
N SER A 160 -2.33 -19.62 -11.26
CA SER A 160 -2.04 -19.92 -12.67
C SER A 160 -0.74 -20.69 -12.85
N ALA A 161 -0.83 -21.93 -13.35
CA ALA A 161 0.34 -22.72 -13.75
C ALA A 161 1.19 -21.97 -14.79
N THR A 162 0.56 -21.28 -15.74
CA THR A 162 1.27 -20.51 -16.78
C THR A 162 2.11 -19.38 -16.19
N TYR A 163 1.60 -18.69 -15.17
CA TYR A 163 2.35 -17.63 -14.50
C TYR A 163 3.49 -18.21 -13.66
N LYS A 164 3.22 -19.27 -12.87
CA LYS A 164 4.22 -19.94 -12.04
C LYS A 164 5.35 -20.56 -12.84
N ASP A 165 5.06 -21.23 -13.96
CA ASP A 165 6.07 -21.81 -14.85
C ASP A 165 7.04 -20.75 -15.35
N ALA A 166 6.52 -19.58 -15.73
CA ALA A 166 7.31 -18.50 -16.29
C ALA A 166 8.10 -17.71 -15.22
N VAL A 167 7.53 -17.45 -14.05
CA VAL A 167 8.11 -16.55 -13.03
C VAL A 167 8.86 -17.33 -11.94
N PHE A 168 8.33 -18.49 -11.52
CA PHE A 168 8.80 -19.28 -10.38
C PHE A 168 9.24 -20.70 -10.76
N ALA A 169 9.56 -20.94 -12.04
CA ALA A 169 9.98 -22.24 -12.56
C ALA A 169 9.02 -23.40 -12.20
N GLY A 170 7.72 -23.11 -12.17
CA GLY A 170 6.65 -24.07 -11.89
C GLY A 170 6.42 -24.35 -10.40
N GLN A 171 7.23 -23.77 -9.52
CA GLN A 171 7.07 -23.91 -8.08
C GLN A 171 5.99 -22.96 -7.55
N THR A 172 5.28 -23.38 -6.50
CA THR A 172 4.45 -22.48 -5.70
C THR A 172 5.36 -21.85 -4.64
N PRO A 173 5.72 -20.57 -4.76
CA PRO A 173 6.55 -19.91 -3.77
C PRO A 173 5.78 -19.71 -2.46
N ALA A 174 6.47 -19.81 -1.32
CA ALA A 174 5.94 -19.37 -0.03
C ALA A 174 5.97 -17.84 0.08
N ALA A 175 5.13 -17.26 0.93
CA ALA A 175 5.22 -15.85 1.28
C ALA A 175 6.64 -15.44 1.73
N THR A 176 7.14 -14.36 1.15
CA THR A 176 8.44 -13.74 1.48
C THR A 176 8.28 -12.44 2.24
N LEU A 177 7.06 -11.90 2.30
CA LEU A 177 6.67 -10.71 3.06
C LEU A 177 5.46 -11.06 3.89
N ALA A 178 5.51 -10.75 5.18
CA ALA A 178 4.33 -10.79 6.04
C ALA A 178 3.34 -9.69 5.61
N HIS A 179 2.06 -9.89 5.90
CA HIS A 179 1.06 -8.86 5.60
C HIS A 179 1.42 -7.54 6.31
N GLY A 180 1.37 -6.41 5.59
CA GLY A 180 1.75 -5.09 6.14
C GLY A 180 3.26 -4.78 6.14
N GLN A 181 4.12 -5.73 5.74
CA GLN A 181 5.57 -5.53 5.71
C GLN A 181 6.04 -4.76 4.47
N ALA A 182 6.83 -3.70 4.68
CA ALA A 182 7.50 -2.96 3.61
C ALA A 182 8.64 -3.76 2.95
N VAL A 183 8.81 -3.60 1.64
CA VAL A 183 9.97 -4.16 0.91
C VAL A 183 11.24 -3.39 1.24
N SER A 184 12.35 -4.11 1.46
CA SER A 184 13.64 -3.53 1.84
C SER A 184 14.63 -3.39 0.69
N ALA A 185 14.45 -4.14 -0.40
CA ALA A 185 15.32 -4.12 -1.57
C ALA A 185 14.55 -4.48 -2.85
N PRO A 186 15.07 -4.15 -4.05
CA PRO A 186 14.48 -4.61 -5.30
C PRO A 186 14.42 -6.12 -5.44
N GLY A 187 13.41 -6.63 -6.14
CA GLY A 187 13.22 -8.07 -6.32
C GLY A 187 11.77 -8.47 -6.59
N CYS A 188 11.53 -9.79 -6.65
CA CYS A 188 10.20 -10.38 -6.75
C CYS A 188 9.79 -10.94 -5.38
N TYR A 189 8.67 -10.47 -4.85
CA TYR A 189 8.18 -10.85 -3.54
C TYR A 189 6.78 -11.44 -3.60
N VAL A 190 6.51 -12.38 -2.71
CA VAL A 190 5.19 -12.93 -2.43
C VAL A 190 4.72 -12.38 -1.10
N LEU A 191 3.57 -11.70 -1.13
CA LEU A 191 2.91 -11.12 0.04
C LEU A 191 1.95 -12.13 0.65
N GLU A 192 2.11 -12.41 1.94
CA GLU A 192 1.13 -13.15 2.75
C GLU A 192 -0.24 -12.47 2.70
N THR A 193 -1.28 -13.25 2.43
CA THR A 193 -2.67 -12.79 2.38
C THR A 193 -3.50 -13.55 3.42
N PRO A 194 -3.72 -12.98 4.63
CA PRO A 194 -4.50 -13.63 5.68
C PRO A 194 -5.95 -13.91 5.30
N THR A 195 -6.48 -13.18 4.31
CA THR A 195 -7.83 -13.35 3.78
C THR A 195 -7.82 -13.29 2.25
N GLU A 196 -8.92 -13.71 1.64
CA GLU A 196 -9.17 -13.58 0.20
C GLU A 196 -9.88 -12.25 -0.15
N HIS A 197 -10.09 -11.37 0.83
CA HIS A 197 -10.82 -10.12 0.63
C HIS A 197 -9.99 -9.11 -0.17
N TRP A 198 -10.53 -8.68 -1.31
CA TRP A 198 -9.86 -7.76 -2.24
C TRP A 198 -9.24 -6.55 -1.55
N THR A 199 -10.04 -5.84 -0.74
CA THR A 199 -9.61 -4.60 -0.09
C THR A 199 -8.49 -4.84 0.92
N GLU A 200 -8.49 -5.98 1.62
CA GLU A 200 -7.40 -6.35 2.54
C GLU A 200 -6.12 -6.68 1.79
N ILE A 201 -6.21 -7.44 0.69
CA ILE A 201 -5.05 -7.76 -0.16
C ILE A 201 -4.42 -6.48 -0.73
N VAL A 202 -5.25 -5.58 -1.26
CA VAL A 202 -4.80 -4.30 -1.82
C VAL A 202 -4.22 -3.40 -0.73
N THR A 203 -4.74 -3.45 0.50
CA THR A 203 -4.16 -2.76 1.67
C THR A 203 -2.81 -3.34 2.04
N GLY A 204 -2.66 -4.67 2.04
CA GLY A 204 -1.37 -5.33 2.27
C GLY A 204 -0.34 -4.99 1.19
N LEU A 205 -0.76 -4.97 -0.08
CA LEU A 205 0.07 -4.55 -1.20
C LEU A 205 0.53 -3.11 -1.01
N GLY A 206 -0.39 -2.18 -0.74
CA GLY A 206 -0.03 -0.78 -0.52
C GLY A 206 0.96 -0.61 0.64
N ALA A 207 0.78 -1.36 1.73
CA ALA A 207 1.71 -1.31 2.87
C ALA A 207 3.13 -1.79 2.50
N THR A 208 3.30 -2.54 1.40
CA THR A 208 4.64 -2.99 0.99
C THR A 208 5.52 -1.87 0.44
N GLY A 209 4.97 -0.69 0.15
CA GLY A 209 5.69 0.42 -0.46
C GLY A 209 5.63 0.43 -1.98
N VAL A 210 4.73 -0.34 -2.60
CA VAL A 210 4.49 -0.27 -4.05
C VAL A 210 3.84 1.06 -4.42
N GLU A 211 4.31 1.65 -5.50
CA GLU A 211 3.88 2.98 -5.95
C GLU A 211 2.77 2.89 -6.99
N MET A 212 2.48 1.69 -7.47
CA MET A 212 1.36 1.36 -8.36
C MET A 212 0.93 -0.08 -8.14
N ILE A 213 -0.36 -0.34 -8.27
CA ILE A 213 -0.91 -1.68 -8.37
C ILE A 213 -1.51 -1.86 -9.76
N LEU A 214 -1.06 -2.86 -10.51
CA LEU A 214 -1.69 -3.29 -11.75
C LEU A 214 -2.59 -4.49 -11.44
N ALA A 215 -3.89 -4.29 -11.66
CA ALA A 215 -4.94 -5.26 -11.40
C ALA A 215 -5.53 -5.78 -12.71
N HIS A 216 -5.42 -7.08 -12.96
CA HIS A 216 -6.26 -7.72 -13.97
C HIS A 216 -7.68 -7.91 -13.42
N THR A 217 -8.70 -7.51 -14.18
CA THR A 217 -10.11 -7.70 -13.82
C THR A 217 -10.82 -8.63 -14.80
N GLY A 218 -11.23 -9.80 -14.31
CA GLY A 218 -11.91 -10.83 -15.11
C GLY A 218 -13.43 -10.66 -15.21
N ASP A 219 -14.06 -10.03 -14.20
CA ASP A 219 -15.53 -9.95 -14.13
C ASP A 219 -16.05 -8.51 -14.21
N HIS A 220 -15.51 -7.62 -13.38
CA HIS A 220 -15.90 -6.21 -13.28
C HIS A 220 -14.78 -5.39 -12.65
N PRO A 221 -14.81 -4.04 -12.80
CA PRO A 221 -13.92 -3.16 -12.08
C PRO A 221 -13.99 -3.41 -10.56
N VAL A 222 -12.84 -3.29 -9.92
CA VAL A 222 -12.64 -3.57 -8.50
C VAL A 222 -12.35 -2.29 -7.73
N GLN A 223 -12.48 -2.35 -6.41
CA GLN A 223 -12.23 -1.20 -5.55
C GLN A 223 -10.74 -0.79 -5.63
N GLY A 224 -10.48 0.51 -5.78
CA GLY A 224 -9.12 1.05 -5.77
C GLY A 224 -8.53 1.14 -4.36
N HIS A 225 -7.33 1.71 -4.25
CA HIS A 225 -6.68 2.02 -2.98
C HIS A 225 -6.62 3.55 -2.78
N PRO A 226 -6.85 4.09 -1.57
CA PRO A 226 -6.84 5.54 -1.35
C PRO A 226 -5.48 6.21 -1.67
N LEU A 227 -4.37 5.59 -1.24
CA LEU A 227 -3.00 6.09 -1.44
C LEU A 227 -2.34 5.61 -2.74
N VAL A 228 -2.28 4.30 -2.99
CA VAL A 228 -1.59 3.74 -4.16
C VAL A 228 -2.52 3.73 -5.38
N PRO A 229 -2.12 4.27 -6.54
CA PRO A 229 -2.93 4.18 -7.75
C PRO A 229 -3.10 2.71 -8.19
N VAL A 230 -4.35 2.32 -8.46
CA VAL A 230 -4.70 0.98 -8.97
C VAL A 230 -5.07 1.12 -10.45
N LEU A 231 -4.18 0.69 -11.34
CA LEU A 231 -4.42 0.60 -12.77
C LEU A 231 -5.12 -0.74 -13.06
N GLN A 232 -6.32 -0.68 -13.62
CA GLN A 232 -7.10 -1.87 -13.94
C GLN A 232 -7.01 -2.17 -15.43
N VAL A 233 -6.75 -3.44 -15.77
CA VAL A 233 -6.66 -3.93 -17.15
C VAL A 233 -7.47 -5.20 -17.29
N SER A 234 -8.03 -5.47 -18.47
CA SER A 234 -8.77 -6.70 -18.72
C SER A 234 -8.51 -7.23 -20.12
N ALA A 235 -8.31 -8.53 -20.23
CA ALA A 235 -8.33 -9.24 -21.50
C ALA A 235 -9.72 -9.78 -21.86
N GLU A 236 -10.71 -9.65 -20.96
CA GLU A 236 -12.02 -10.27 -21.11
C GLU A 236 -12.95 -9.37 -21.93
N SER A 237 -13.39 -9.87 -23.10
CA SER A 237 -14.22 -9.07 -24.02
C SER A 237 -15.51 -8.58 -23.39
N ALA A 238 -16.09 -9.34 -22.46
CA ALA A 238 -17.29 -8.93 -21.72
C ALA A 238 -17.03 -7.73 -20.80
N VAL A 239 -15.87 -7.70 -20.13
CA VAL A 239 -15.44 -6.58 -19.29
C VAL A 239 -15.16 -5.36 -20.16
N GLN A 240 -14.41 -5.53 -21.25
CA GLN A 240 -14.10 -4.45 -22.18
C GLN A 240 -15.36 -3.83 -22.80
N ALA A 241 -16.32 -4.65 -23.24
CA ALA A 241 -17.57 -4.17 -23.82
C ALA A 241 -18.44 -3.38 -22.82
N ARG A 242 -18.32 -3.66 -21.52
CA ARG A 242 -19.15 -3.06 -20.48
C ARG A 242 -18.48 -1.90 -19.74
N TYR A 243 -17.15 -1.91 -19.64
CA TYR A 243 -16.37 -1.02 -18.76
C TYR A 243 -15.12 -0.44 -19.44
N GLY A 244 -14.95 -0.63 -20.75
CA GLY A 244 -13.75 -0.18 -21.49
C GLY A 244 -13.72 1.30 -21.86
N GLU A 245 -14.80 2.04 -21.62
CA GLU A 245 -14.90 3.50 -21.80
C GLU A 245 -14.75 4.26 -20.47
#